data_AF-A0A7G1IFW1-F1
#
_entry.id   AF-A0A7G1IFW1-F1
#
_cell.length_a   1.000
_cell.length_b   1.000
_cell.length_c   1.000
_cell.angle_alpha   90.00
_cell.angle_beta   90.00
_cell.angle_gamma   90.00
#
_symmetry.space_group_name_H-M   'P 1'
#
loop_
_entity.id
_entity.type
_entity.pdbx_description
1 polymer ?
#
loop_
_entity_poly.entity_id
_entity_poly.type
_entity_poly.pdbx_seq_one_letter_code
_entity_poly.pdbx_strand_id
1 'polypeptide(L)'
;MFGILRYIADAVDEIDGPEVYLVPTSIVYDQLHEVEAMTTEAYGAVKPPEDLRFLIRLARQQGERLGRAYLDFGEPLPLRKRLEELRADESGSGTEIERIALDVEHRINRATPVTPTAVVSLALLGADRSLSISEVLATVQPLASYIAARHWAVAGAADLTNRSTIRWALHQMVASGVVRVYEAGTEAVWGIGEDQHLVAAFYRNTAIHIFVDRAIAEMALLAAAEISERSGNGSVLPATVRDEALRLRELLKFEFLFSARAQFEKDLADEVRLIGPVEDTTKAATAEQVRQLLESADLLLAHLVLRPFLDAYHIVADRLAACEDDAFDEQAFLAECLQVGKQWELQRRIANAESRSMELFKTALRLARHRELVDEAGYSDSHDIAQRRREFADEIATAIRRVNAIAELARTR
;
A
#
# COMPACT_ATOMS: atom_id res chain seq x y z
N MET A 1 -8.82 -20.07 3.00
CA MET A 1 -8.24 -18.91 3.69
C MET A 1 -9.04 -18.55 4.96
N PHE A 2 -10.37 -18.58 4.97
CA PHE A 2 -11.19 -18.15 6.12
C PHE A 2 -11.69 -19.27 7.06
N GLY A 3 -10.87 -20.29 7.33
CA GLY A 3 -11.32 -21.51 8.03
C GLY A 3 -11.99 -21.24 9.38
N ILE A 4 -11.34 -20.46 10.26
CA ILE A 4 -11.86 -20.12 11.58
C ILE A 4 -13.14 -19.26 11.49
N LEU A 5 -13.13 -18.23 10.63
CA LEU A 5 -14.29 -17.35 10.47
C LEU A 5 -15.51 -18.13 9.95
N ARG A 6 -15.30 -19.07 9.02
CA ARG A 6 -16.36 -19.96 8.54
C ARG A 6 -16.91 -20.84 9.66
N TYR A 7 -16.05 -21.47 10.45
CA TYR A 7 -16.52 -22.26 11.60
C TYR A 7 -17.33 -21.44 12.61
N ILE A 8 -16.93 -20.19 12.86
CA ILE A 8 -17.68 -19.30 13.75
C ILE A 8 -19.02 -18.90 13.13
N ALA A 9 -19.05 -18.57 11.84
CA ALA A 9 -20.29 -18.22 11.15
C ALA A 9 -21.27 -19.40 11.10
N ASP A 10 -20.80 -20.59 10.74
CA ASP A 10 -21.61 -21.82 10.73
C ASP A 10 -22.20 -22.09 12.13
N ALA A 11 -21.41 -21.93 13.19
CA ALA A 11 -21.87 -22.09 14.57
C ALA A 11 -22.92 -21.03 14.99
N VAL A 12 -22.77 -19.79 14.53
CA VAL A 12 -23.74 -18.70 14.79
C VAL A 12 -25.07 -18.94 14.09
N ASP A 13 -25.05 -19.63 12.94
CA ASP A 13 -26.26 -20.03 12.22
C ASP A 13 -26.95 -21.24 12.86
N GLU A 14 -26.19 -22.25 13.30
CA GLU A 14 -26.75 -23.48 13.87
C GLU A 14 -27.34 -23.29 15.27
N ILE A 15 -26.79 -22.36 16.06
CA ILE A 15 -27.16 -22.17 17.46
C ILE A 15 -28.00 -20.92 17.60
N ASP A 16 -29.28 -21.06 17.94
CA ASP A 16 -30.07 -19.90 18.35
C ASP A 16 -29.62 -19.43 19.75
N GLY A 17 -29.09 -18.21 19.84
CA GLY A 17 -28.27 -17.77 20.96
C GLY A 17 -28.02 -16.26 20.95
N PRO A 18 -27.24 -15.74 21.91
CA PRO A 18 -26.93 -14.32 21.98
C PRO A 18 -26.12 -13.85 20.77
N GLU A 19 -26.26 -12.57 20.41
CA GLU A 19 -25.51 -11.95 19.31
C GLU A 19 -24.00 -12.07 19.55
N VAL A 20 -23.27 -12.56 18.53
CA VAL A 20 -21.82 -12.74 18.56
C VAL A 20 -21.16 -11.55 17.89
N TYR A 21 -20.24 -10.90 18.60
CA TYR A 21 -19.50 -9.76 18.07
C TYR A 21 -18.10 -10.19 17.65
N LEU A 22 -17.73 -9.87 16.41
CA LEU A 22 -16.34 -9.86 15.99
C LEU A 22 -15.73 -8.54 16.46
N VAL A 23 -14.66 -8.60 17.26
CA VAL A 23 -13.97 -7.41 17.78
C VAL A 23 -12.66 -7.21 17.00
N PRO A 24 -12.62 -6.26 16.05
CA PRO A 24 -11.41 -5.93 15.31
C PRO A 24 -10.33 -5.47 16.29
N THR A 25 -9.15 -6.10 16.25
CA THR A 25 -8.06 -5.82 17.18
C THR A 25 -6.80 -5.50 16.41
N SER A 26 -6.21 -4.32 16.65
CA SER A 26 -4.94 -3.91 16.08
C SER A 26 -3.84 -4.00 17.15
N ILE A 27 -2.72 -4.61 16.80
CA ILE A 27 -1.54 -4.71 17.66
C ILE A 27 -0.34 -4.20 16.85
N VAL A 28 0.22 -3.07 17.26
CA VAL A 28 1.35 -2.43 16.56
C VAL A 28 2.54 -2.34 17.51
N TYR A 29 3.72 -2.73 17.04
CA TYR A 29 4.97 -2.65 17.80
C TYR A 29 5.88 -1.57 17.22
N ASP A 30 6.56 -0.81 18.08
CA ASP A 30 7.56 0.18 17.64
C ASP A 30 8.80 -0.45 16.99
N GLN A 31 9.14 -1.67 17.40
CA GLN A 31 10.28 -2.44 16.90
C GLN A 31 9.88 -3.90 16.77
N LEU A 32 10.17 -4.49 15.61
CA LEU A 32 10.02 -5.93 15.37
C LEU A 32 11.39 -6.57 15.25
N HIS A 33 11.63 -7.63 16.02
CA HIS A 33 12.75 -8.52 15.75
C HIS A 33 12.41 -9.37 14.51
N GLU A 34 13.45 -9.77 13.78
CA GLU A 34 13.39 -10.62 12.57
C GLU A 34 13.05 -9.94 11.24
N VAL A 35 13.07 -8.60 11.13
CA VAL A 35 12.83 -7.96 9.82
C VAL A 35 13.87 -8.39 8.78
N GLU A 36 15.15 -8.57 9.15
CA GLU A 36 16.19 -9.10 8.24
C GLU A 36 15.95 -10.56 7.78
N ALA A 37 15.30 -11.38 8.62
CA ALA A 37 14.93 -12.74 8.24
C ALA A 37 13.73 -12.70 7.27
N MET A 38 12.73 -11.86 7.55
CA MET A 38 11.56 -11.63 6.69
C MET A 38 11.96 -11.02 5.33
N THR A 39 12.95 -10.13 5.29
CA THR A 39 13.45 -9.56 4.03
C THR A 39 14.14 -10.60 3.15
N THR A 40 14.86 -11.56 3.77
CA THR A 40 15.50 -12.67 3.05
C THR A 40 14.46 -13.66 2.52
N GLU A 41 13.38 -13.89 3.27
CA GLU A 41 12.22 -14.69 2.85
C GLU A 41 11.45 -14.05 1.67
N ALA A 42 11.29 -12.72 1.66
CA ALA A 42 10.63 -11.99 0.58
C ALA A 42 11.29 -12.19 -0.80
N TYR A 43 12.59 -12.50 -0.82
CA TYR A 43 13.36 -12.81 -2.03
C TYR A 43 13.32 -14.30 -2.45
N GLY A 44 12.45 -15.11 -1.84
CA GLY A 44 12.24 -16.51 -2.21
C GLY A 44 13.09 -17.51 -1.42
N ALA A 45 13.68 -17.11 -0.28
CA ALA A 45 14.27 -18.08 0.63
C ALA A 45 13.16 -18.98 1.21
N VAL A 46 13.40 -20.30 1.22
CA VAL A 46 12.45 -21.28 1.74
C VAL A 46 12.28 -21.07 3.24
N LYS A 47 11.04 -20.81 3.69
CA LYS A 47 10.66 -20.76 5.11
C LYS A 47 11.23 -22.01 5.82
N PRO A 48 12.17 -21.86 6.78
CA PRO A 48 12.58 -23.00 7.58
C PRO A 48 11.35 -23.50 8.33
N PRO A 49 11.12 -24.82 8.42
CA PRO A 49 9.98 -25.36 9.15
C PRO A 49 10.00 -24.77 10.57
N GLU A 50 8.88 -24.18 10.99
CA GLU A 50 8.67 -23.63 12.33
C GLU A 50 8.67 -24.77 13.33
N ASP A 51 9.86 -25.23 13.68
CA ASP A 51 10.06 -26.19 14.74
C ASP A 51 10.72 -25.47 15.92
N LEU A 52 10.51 -26.02 17.11
CA LEU A 52 10.90 -25.66 18.49
C LEU A 52 11.99 -24.56 18.71
N ARG A 53 12.91 -24.34 17.77
CA ARG A 53 13.85 -23.22 17.65
C ARG A 53 13.20 -21.84 17.50
N PHE A 54 12.03 -21.70 16.88
CA PHE A 54 11.27 -20.44 16.85
C PHE A 54 10.77 -20.08 18.26
N LEU A 55 10.19 -21.05 18.98
CA LEU A 55 9.74 -20.90 20.36
C LEU A 55 10.88 -20.59 21.35
N ILE A 56 12.07 -21.19 21.15
CA ILE A 56 13.26 -20.91 21.96
C ILE A 56 13.85 -19.52 21.65
N ARG A 57 13.73 -19.02 20.41
CA ARG A 57 14.12 -17.64 20.05
C ARG A 57 13.15 -16.62 20.64
N LEU A 58 11.85 -16.85 20.50
CA LEU A 58 10.79 -16.04 21.07
C LEU A 58 10.93 -15.92 22.59
N ALA A 59 11.24 -17.02 23.29
CA ALA A 59 11.45 -17.04 24.74
C ALA A 59 12.74 -16.32 25.19
N ARG A 60 13.78 -16.27 24.35
CA ARG A 60 15.02 -15.52 24.62
C ARG A 60 14.87 -14.02 24.30
N GLN A 61 14.06 -13.68 23.30
CA GLN A 61 13.75 -12.30 22.90
C GLN A 61 12.80 -11.58 23.87
N GLN A 62 12.06 -12.32 24.72
CA GLN A 62 11.27 -11.74 25.83
C GLN A 62 12.13 -11.07 26.92
N GLY A 63 13.45 -11.25 26.90
CA GLY A 63 14.39 -10.63 27.86
C GLY A 63 14.87 -9.23 27.46
N GLU A 64 14.67 -8.80 26.22
CA GLU A 64 15.06 -7.47 25.73
C GLU A 64 13.86 -6.52 25.76
N ARG A 65 14.08 -5.23 26.06
CA ARG A 65 12.99 -4.23 26.07
C ARG A 65 12.51 -3.96 24.64
N LEU A 66 11.49 -4.70 24.21
CA LEU A 66 10.85 -4.67 22.89
C LEU A 66 9.96 -3.43 22.67
N GLY A 67 10.56 -2.23 22.69
CA GLY A 67 9.84 -0.98 22.43
C GLY A 67 8.53 -0.83 23.23
N ARG A 68 7.51 -0.25 22.60
CA ARG A 68 6.12 -0.26 23.08
C ARG A 68 5.24 -1.06 22.13
N ALA A 69 4.24 -1.74 22.70
CA ALA A 69 3.14 -2.32 21.95
C ALA A 69 1.90 -1.45 22.14
N TYR A 70 1.22 -1.14 21.05
CA TYR A 70 -0.02 -0.40 21.00
C TYR A 70 -1.15 -1.38 20.67
N LEU A 71 -2.18 -1.39 21.50
CA LEU A 71 -3.35 -2.25 21.36
C LEU A 71 -4.58 -1.36 21.26
N ASP A 72 -5.24 -1.42 20.11
CA ASP A 72 -6.45 -0.65 19.82
C ASP A 72 -7.54 -1.56 19.27
N PHE A 73 -8.79 -1.20 19.53
CA PHE A 73 -9.97 -1.97 19.13
C PHE A 73 -10.83 -1.16 18.15
N GLY A 74 -11.19 -1.78 17.04
CA GLY A 74 -12.15 -1.21 16.10
C GLY A 74 -13.58 -1.38 16.58
N GLU A 75 -14.51 -0.74 15.86
CA GLU A 75 -15.94 -0.87 16.14
C GLU A 75 -16.37 -2.35 15.99
N PRO A 76 -16.92 -2.98 17.05
CA PRO A 76 -17.35 -4.38 17.00
C PRO A 76 -18.43 -4.62 15.93
N LEU A 77 -18.33 -5.75 15.23
CA LEU A 77 -19.27 -6.15 14.19
C LEU A 77 -20.23 -7.23 14.71
N PRO A 78 -21.54 -6.99 14.81
CA PRO A 78 -22.53 -8.02 15.14
C PRO A 78 -22.66 -9.00 13.96
N LEU A 79 -22.18 -10.23 14.16
CA LEU A 79 -21.99 -11.21 13.10
C LEU A 79 -23.31 -11.72 12.52
N ARG A 80 -24.29 -12.05 13.36
CA ARG A 80 -25.57 -12.60 12.91
C ARG A 80 -26.32 -11.58 12.07
N LYS A 81 -26.49 -10.38 12.61
CA LYS A 81 -27.13 -9.26 11.90
C LYS A 81 -26.45 -8.99 10.55
N ARG A 82 -25.11 -9.00 10.51
CA ARG A 82 -24.38 -8.74 9.26
C ARG A 82 -24.56 -9.85 8.23
N LEU A 83 -24.58 -11.13 8.66
CA LEU A 83 -24.87 -12.26 7.79
C LEU A 83 -26.28 -12.16 7.19
N GLU A 84 -27.28 -11.79 7.99
CA GLU A 84 -28.66 -11.58 7.53
C GLU A 84 -28.75 -10.46 6.48
N GLU A 85 -28.09 -9.32 6.72
CA GLU A 85 -28.02 -8.21 5.76
C GLU A 85 -27.38 -8.63 4.43
N LEU A 86 -26.28 -9.40 4.48
CA LEU A 86 -25.57 -9.86 3.29
C LEU A 86 -26.35 -10.90 2.49
N ARG A 87 -27.15 -11.74 3.16
CA ARG A 87 -28.02 -12.74 2.51
C ARG A 87 -29.27 -12.14 1.89
N ALA A 88 -29.77 -11.04 2.47
CA ALA A 88 -30.89 -10.29 1.91
C ALA A 88 -30.51 -9.53 0.62
N ASP A 89 -29.21 -9.33 0.38
CA ASP A 89 -28.68 -8.74 -0.85
C ASP A 89 -28.48 -9.82 -1.93
N GLU A 90 -29.37 -9.84 -2.94
CA GLU A 90 -29.32 -10.80 -4.07
C GLU A 90 -27.98 -10.79 -4.83
N SER A 91 -27.19 -9.71 -4.71
CA SER A 91 -25.90 -9.54 -5.38
C SER A 91 -24.71 -10.27 -4.71
N GLY A 92 -24.93 -10.91 -3.55
CA GLY A 92 -23.85 -11.42 -2.68
C GLY A 92 -23.87 -12.91 -2.32
N SER A 93 -24.84 -13.68 -2.81
CA SER A 93 -25.04 -15.10 -2.44
C SER A 93 -23.77 -15.93 -2.63
N GLY A 94 -23.26 -16.54 -1.56
CA GLY A 94 -22.08 -17.40 -1.54
C GLY A 94 -20.74 -16.70 -1.26
N THR A 95 -20.71 -15.38 -1.06
CA THR A 95 -19.49 -14.60 -0.72
C THR A 95 -19.56 -13.93 0.66
N GLU A 96 -20.51 -14.33 1.51
CA GLU A 96 -20.83 -13.67 2.78
C GLU A 96 -19.63 -13.66 3.72
N ILE A 97 -18.94 -14.80 3.86
CA ILE A 97 -17.76 -14.94 4.72
C ILE A 97 -16.62 -14.04 4.24
N GLU A 98 -16.43 -13.93 2.92
CA GLU A 98 -15.39 -13.07 2.35
C GLU A 98 -15.70 -11.60 2.61
N ARG A 99 -16.95 -11.18 2.41
CA ARG A 99 -17.40 -9.81 2.73
C ARG A 99 -17.28 -9.49 4.22
N ILE A 100 -17.56 -10.45 5.11
CA ILE A 100 -17.35 -10.27 6.56
C ILE A 100 -15.87 -10.15 6.90
N ALA A 101 -15.01 -10.97 6.29
CA ALA A 101 -13.57 -10.86 6.47
C ALA A 101 -13.08 -9.47 6.06
N LEU A 102 -13.51 -8.98 4.89
CA LEU A 102 -13.19 -7.64 4.39
C LEU A 102 -13.69 -6.53 5.34
N ASP A 103 -14.92 -6.65 5.86
CA ASP A 103 -15.47 -5.70 6.83
C ASP A 103 -14.65 -5.66 8.13
N VAL A 104 -14.24 -6.83 8.64
CA VAL A 104 -13.39 -6.93 9.84
C VAL A 104 -12.00 -6.35 9.58
N GLU A 105 -11.36 -6.70 8.47
CA GLU A 105 -10.05 -6.19 8.09
C GLU A 105 -10.08 -4.66 7.90
N HIS A 106 -11.12 -4.12 7.26
CA HIS A 106 -11.30 -2.67 7.14
C HIS A 106 -11.40 -1.99 8.52
N ARG A 107 -12.12 -2.60 9.47
CA ARG A 107 -12.22 -2.09 10.84
C ARG A 107 -10.89 -2.21 11.61
N ILE A 108 -10.09 -3.24 11.37
CA ILE A 108 -8.72 -3.37 11.91
C ILE A 108 -7.85 -2.22 11.38
N ASN A 109 -7.85 -1.99 10.07
CA ASN A 109 -7.10 -0.87 9.48
C ASN A 109 -7.54 0.46 10.06
N ARG A 110 -8.85 0.69 10.21
CA ARG A 110 -9.38 1.93 10.82
C ARG A 110 -8.97 2.12 12.28
N ALA A 111 -8.79 1.03 13.03
CA ALA A 111 -8.34 1.06 14.41
C ALA A 111 -6.81 1.12 14.57
N THR A 112 -6.06 0.87 13.49
CA THR A 112 -4.60 0.79 13.55
C THR A 112 -4.00 2.18 13.66
N PRO A 113 -3.33 2.52 14.77
CA PRO A 113 -2.73 3.83 14.94
C PRO A 113 -1.48 3.98 14.08
N VAL A 114 -1.25 5.20 13.60
CA VAL A 114 -0.01 5.56 12.91
C VAL A 114 1.11 5.74 13.93
N THR A 115 2.24 5.06 13.76
CA THR A 115 3.40 5.22 14.66
C THR A 115 4.32 6.34 14.18
N PRO A 116 5.00 7.06 15.08
CA PRO A 116 6.06 8.00 14.71
C PRO A 116 7.15 7.34 13.85
N THR A 117 7.51 6.09 14.13
CA THR A 117 8.49 5.31 13.36
C THR A 117 8.06 5.12 11.91
N ALA A 118 6.79 4.81 11.64
CA ALA A 118 6.27 4.65 10.29
C ALA A 118 6.35 5.97 9.49
N VAL A 119 5.98 7.08 10.11
CA VAL A 119 6.01 8.42 9.49
C VAL A 119 7.44 8.89 9.23
N VAL A 120 8.36 8.67 10.17
CA VAL A 120 9.78 8.98 9.97
C VAL A 120 10.40 8.07 8.89
N SER A 121 10.03 6.79 8.85
CA SER A 121 10.47 5.87 7.79
C SER A 121 10.00 6.34 6.42
N LEU A 122 8.74 6.75 6.28
CA LEU A 122 8.20 7.33 5.05
C LEU A 122 8.98 8.58 4.62
N ALA A 123 9.26 9.49 5.56
CA ALA A 123 10.01 10.72 5.29
C ALA A 123 11.46 10.43 4.83
N LEU A 124 12.15 9.50 5.50
CA LEU A 124 13.50 9.11 5.12
C LEU A 124 13.56 8.32 3.81
N LEU A 125 12.56 7.49 3.51
CA LEU A 125 12.48 6.76 2.23
C LEU A 125 12.22 7.69 1.05
N GLY A 126 11.47 8.77 1.26
CA GLY A 126 11.28 9.81 0.25
C GLY A 126 12.50 10.70 0.05
N ALA A 127 13.44 10.69 0.99
CA ALA A 127 14.68 11.42 0.89
C ALA A 127 15.78 10.53 0.30
N ASP A 128 16.24 10.84 -0.91
CA ASP A 128 17.42 10.19 -1.54
C ASP A 128 18.76 10.58 -0.87
N ARG A 129 18.72 11.07 0.38
CA ARG A 129 19.87 11.59 1.14
C ARG A 129 19.61 11.51 2.64
N SER A 130 20.68 11.64 3.43
CA SER A 130 20.54 11.86 4.87
C SER A 130 19.96 13.25 5.16
N LEU A 131 19.14 13.34 6.21
CA LEU A 131 18.44 14.54 6.63
C LEU A 131 18.89 14.96 8.03
N SER A 132 19.02 16.26 8.27
CA SER A 132 19.10 16.79 9.63
C SER A 132 17.75 16.68 10.33
N ILE A 133 17.72 16.78 11.66
CA ILE A 133 16.45 16.72 12.43
C ILE A 133 15.47 17.81 12.02
N SER A 134 15.96 18.99 11.63
CA SER A 134 15.10 20.07 11.16
C SER A 134 14.51 19.76 9.79
N GLU A 135 15.28 19.11 8.91
CA GLU A 135 14.78 18.63 7.61
C GLU A 135 13.79 17.48 7.78
N VAL A 136 14.06 16.50 8.66
CA VAL A 136 13.09 15.44 8.99
C VAL A 136 11.78 16.03 9.47
N LEU A 137 11.83 17.02 10.38
CA LEU A 137 10.61 17.71 10.85
C LEU A 137 9.88 18.41 9.71
N ALA A 138 10.59 19.08 8.80
CA ALA A 138 9.99 19.74 7.65
C ALA A 138 9.31 18.74 6.71
N THR A 139 9.90 17.57 6.48
CA THR A 139 9.30 16.49 5.67
C THR A 139 8.12 15.81 6.37
N VAL A 140 8.18 15.67 7.70
CA VAL A 140 7.10 15.07 8.50
C VAL A 140 5.91 16.02 8.68
N GLN A 141 6.12 17.35 8.63
CA GLN A 141 5.08 18.31 8.93
C GLN A 141 3.84 18.20 8.01
N PRO A 142 3.96 18.11 6.66
CA PRO A 142 2.80 17.88 5.79
C PRO A 142 2.10 16.55 6.05
N LEU A 143 2.86 15.48 6.36
CA LEU A 143 2.32 14.17 6.74
C LEU A 143 1.49 14.27 8.03
N ALA A 144 2.01 14.96 9.05
CA ALA A 144 1.31 15.17 10.31
C ALA A 144 0.01 15.98 10.12
N SER A 145 0.05 17.04 9.30
CA SER A 145 -1.14 17.83 8.95
C SER A 145 -2.19 16.97 8.25
N TYR A 146 -1.78 16.11 7.32
CA TYR A 146 -2.68 15.19 6.61
C TYR A 146 -3.33 14.17 7.56
N ILE A 147 -2.52 13.51 8.41
CA ILE A 147 -2.98 12.54 9.41
C ILE A 147 -4.02 13.18 10.35
N ALA A 148 -3.74 14.41 10.81
CA ALA A 148 -4.65 15.16 11.66
C ALA A 148 -5.95 15.53 10.94
N ALA A 149 -5.88 16.01 9.68
CA ALA A 149 -7.04 16.37 8.89
C ALA A 149 -7.97 15.18 8.59
N ARG A 150 -7.42 13.97 8.47
CA ARG A 150 -8.17 12.71 8.31
C ARG A 150 -8.60 12.08 9.64
N HIS A 151 -8.28 12.72 10.77
CA HIS A 151 -8.58 12.25 12.13
C HIS A 151 -8.07 10.83 12.41
N TRP A 152 -6.89 10.50 11.90
CA TRP A 152 -6.24 9.22 12.21
C TRP A 152 -5.57 9.26 13.57
N ALA A 153 -5.68 8.16 14.33
CA ALA A 153 -5.03 8.02 15.62
C ALA A 153 -3.52 7.91 15.45
N VAL A 154 -2.77 8.59 16.32
CA VAL A 154 -1.31 8.43 16.42
C VAL A 154 -0.98 7.62 17.67
N ALA A 155 -0.11 6.64 17.52
CA ALA A 155 0.24 5.69 18.56
C ALA A 155 0.75 6.41 19.82
N GLY A 156 0.12 6.10 20.97
CA GLY A 156 0.45 6.71 22.26
C GLY A 156 0.09 8.20 22.36
N ALA A 157 -0.83 8.69 21.52
CA ALA A 157 -1.17 10.10 21.40
C ALA A 157 0.05 11.01 21.18
N ALA A 158 1.04 10.49 20.45
CA ALA A 158 2.25 11.23 20.16
C ALA A 158 1.97 12.41 19.22
N ASP A 159 2.62 13.54 19.49
CA ASP A 159 2.59 14.70 18.60
C ASP A 159 3.70 14.56 17.55
N LEU A 160 3.31 14.34 16.29
CA LEU A 160 4.22 14.19 15.15
C LEU A 160 4.92 15.51 14.76
N THR A 161 4.42 16.66 15.22
CA THR A 161 5.06 17.96 15.03
C THR A 161 6.12 18.26 16.10
N ASN A 162 6.13 17.48 17.19
CA ASN A 162 7.06 17.66 18.29
C ASN A 162 8.44 17.08 17.97
N ARG A 163 9.46 17.95 18.01
CA ARG A 163 10.88 17.58 17.80
C ARG A 163 11.36 16.43 18.69
N SER A 164 10.89 16.33 19.93
CA SER A 164 11.30 15.27 20.85
C SER A 164 10.72 13.91 20.44
N THR A 165 9.48 13.88 19.94
CA THR A 165 8.85 12.66 19.39
C THR A 165 9.65 12.14 18.20
N ILE A 166 9.94 13.01 17.23
CA ILE A 166 10.67 12.63 16.01
C ILE A 166 12.10 12.21 16.34
N ARG A 167 12.79 12.94 17.21
CA ARG A 167 14.13 12.56 17.66
C ARG A 167 14.14 11.21 18.40
N TRP A 168 13.12 10.93 19.20
CA TRP A 168 13.01 9.64 19.87
C TRP A 168 12.79 8.50 18.88
N ALA A 169 11.92 8.68 17.87
CA ALA A 169 11.71 7.70 16.80
C ALA A 169 13.01 7.43 16.03
N LEU A 170 13.75 8.48 15.63
CA LEU A 170 15.06 8.34 14.99
C LEU A 170 16.05 7.56 15.88
N HIS A 171 16.09 7.85 17.17
CA HIS A 171 16.94 7.10 18.11
C HIS A 171 16.55 5.62 18.20
N GLN A 172 15.24 5.29 18.20
CA GLN A 172 14.79 3.90 18.16
C GLN A 172 15.22 3.20 16.86
N MET A 173 15.13 3.89 15.71
CA MET A 173 15.54 3.33 14.42
C MET A 173 17.06 3.17 14.31
N VAL A 174 17.85 4.02 14.98
CA VAL A 174 19.30 3.84 15.11
C VAL A 174 19.63 2.65 15.99
N ALA A 175 18.94 2.50 17.11
CA ALA A 175 19.12 1.36 18.01
C ALA A 175 18.80 0.01 17.34
N SER A 176 17.83 -0.03 16.42
CA SER A 176 17.50 -1.23 15.64
C SER A 176 18.38 -1.43 14.40
N GLY A 177 19.30 -0.50 14.09
CA GLY A 177 20.21 -0.60 12.94
C GLY A 177 19.63 -0.16 11.59
N VAL A 178 18.34 0.21 11.54
CA VAL A 178 17.62 0.61 10.31
C VAL A 178 18.09 1.96 9.79
N VAL A 179 18.38 2.88 10.72
CA VAL A 179 18.86 4.23 10.44
C VAL A 179 20.29 4.36 10.96
N ARG A 180 21.15 5.00 10.17
CA ARG A 180 22.48 5.43 10.62
C ARG A 180 22.45 6.91 10.93
N VAL A 181 23.24 7.31 11.93
CA VAL A 181 23.46 8.71 12.29
C VAL A 181 24.93 9.08 12.09
N TYR A 182 25.18 10.25 11.50
CA TYR A 182 26.50 10.86 11.42
C TYR A 182 26.52 12.14 12.24
N GLU A 183 27.36 12.19 13.28
CA GLU A 183 27.38 13.28 14.26
C GLU A 183 28.71 14.05 14.30
N ALA A 184 29.70 13.67 13.49
CA ALA A 184 31.02 14.32 13.47
C ALA A 184 31.07 15.62 12.65
N GLY A 185 29.95 16.03 12.06
CA GLY A 185 29.80 17.27 11.30
C GLY A 185 29.39 18.47 12.17
N THR A 186 28.92 19.54 11.52
CA THR A 186 28.36 20.72 12.19
C THR A 186 26.96 20.48 12.76
N GLU A 187 26.24 19.48 12.23
CA GLU A 187 24.97 18.99 12.77
C GLU A 187 24.85 17.48 12.53
N ALA A 188 24.02 16.82 13.35
CA ALA A 188 23.73 15.40 13.18
C ALA A 188 22.77 15.20 12.00
N VAL A 189 23.06 14.18 11.17
CA VAL A 189 22.21 13.78 10.05
C VAL A 189 21.88 12.30 10.14
N TRP A 190 20.65 11.95 9.78
CA TRP A 190 20.10 10.60 9.80
C TRP A 190 19.78 10.14 8.39
N GLY A 191 20.12 8.90 8.06
CA GLY A 191 19.79 8.28 6.79
C GLY A 191 19.50 6.80 6.97
N ILE A 192 18.78 6.21 6.02
CA ILE A 192 18.55 4.77 6.01
C ILE A 192 19.90 4.06 5.83
N GLY A 193 20.15 3.02 6.63
CA GLY A 193 21.35 2.21 6.51
C GLY A 193 21.46 1.54 5.14
N GLU A 194 22.69 1.24 4.73
CA GLU A 194 22.93 0.38 3.56
C GLU A 194 22.17 -0.94 3.74
N ASP A 195 21.49 -1.41 2.68
CA ASP A 195 20.66 -2.62 2.67
C ASP A 195 19.45 -2.64 3.63
N GLN A 196 19.17 -1.55 4.35
CA GLN A 196 18.05 -1.44 5.30
C GLN A 196 16.78 -0.82 4.68
N HIS A 197 16.78 -0.53 3.38
CA HIS A 197 15.65 0.10 2.70
C HIS A 197 14.39 -0.77 2.74
N LEU A 198 14.54 -2.09 2.66
CA LEU A 198 13.41 -3.02 2.76
C LEU A 198 12.83 -3.07 4.19
N VAL A 199 13.70 -2.97 5.20
CA VAL A 199 13.30 -2.89 6.61
C VAL A 199 12.59 -1.56 6.90
N ALA A 200 13.11 -0.44 6.39
CA ALA A 200 12.46 0.86 6.49
C ALA A 200 11.11 0.87 5.76
N ALA A 201 11.02 0.24 4.59
CA ALA A 201 9.77 0.09 3.85
C ALA A 201 8.73 -0.71 4.63
N PHE A 202 9.15 -1.75 5.37
CA PHE A 202 8.27 -2.48 6.27
C PHE A 202 7.65 -1.57 7.34
N TYR A 203 8.44 -0.72 8.01
CA TYR A 203 7.90 0.25 8.97
C TYR A 203 6.96 1.26 8.31
N ARG A 204 7.27 1.75 7.10
CA ARG A 204 6.34 2.59 6.32
C ARG A 204 5.02 1.85 6.04
N ASN A 205 5.10 0.56 5.70
CA ASN A 205 3.96 -0.26 5.29
C ASN A 205 2.94 -0.47 6.42
N THR A 206 3.32 -0.32 7.69
CA THR A 206 2.33 -0.33 8.80
C THR A 206 1.36 0.85 8.72
N ALA A 207 1.72 1.94 8.05
CA ALA A 207 0.88 3.13 7.87
C ALA A 207 0.44 3.35 6.41
N ILE A 208 0.85 2.51 5.46
CA ILE A 208 0.60 2.79 4.03
C ILE A 208 -0.90 2.85 3.69
N HIS A 209 -1.71 2.05 4.39
CA HIS A 209 -3.14 1.93 4.18
C HIS A 209 -3.90 3.26 4.35
N ILE A 210 -3.39 4.20 5.15
CA ILE A 210 -4.03 5.51 5.33
C ILE A 210 -3.74 6.50 4.19
N PHE A 211 -2.77 6.18 3.33
CA PHE A 211 -2.30 7.05 2.25
C PHE A 211 -2.71 6.58 0.85
N VAL A 212 -3.31 5.39 0.73
CA VAL A 212 -3.65 4.78 -0.57
C VAL A 212 -4.66 5.63 -1.34
N ASP A 213 -5.75 6.07 -0.69
CA ASP A 213 -6.79 6.85 -1.36
C ASP A 213 -6.24 8.20 -1.84
N ARG A 214 -5.37 8.84 -1.05
CA ARG A 214 -4.65 10.06 -1.43
C ARG A 214 -3.76 9.84 -2.64
N ALA A 215 -2.97 8.77 -2.63
CA ALA A 215 -2.10 8.41 -3.75
C ALA A 215 -2.90 8.11 -5.04
N ILE A 216 -4.06 7.47 -4.92
CA ILE A 216 -4.96 7.22 -6.06
C ILE A 216 -5.56 8.53 -6.57
N ALA A 217 -5.98 9.44 -5.69
CA ALA A 217 -6.50 10.75 -6.07
C ALA A 217 -5.49 11.56 -6.90
N GLU A 218 -4.23 11.61 -6.46
CA GLU A 218 -3.15 12.31 -7.17
C GLU A 218 -2.93 11.73 -8.58
N MET A 219 -2.87 10.40 -8.68
CA MET A 219 -2.72 9.68 -9.95
C MET A 219 -3.91 9.87 -10.88
N ALA A 220 -5.13 9.83 -10.35
CA ALA A 220 -6.36 9.99 -11.11
C ALA A 220 -6.53 11.42 -11.65
N LEU A 221 -6.15 12.44 -10.87
CA LEU A 221 -6.13 13.83 -11.32
C LEU A 221 -5.16 14.03 -12.49
N LEU A 222 -3.92 13.55 -12.34
CA LEU A 222 -2.93 13.62 -13.41
C LEU A 222 -3.40 12.89 -14.67
N ALA A 223 -3.95 11.69 -14.50
CA ALA A 223 -4.49 10.89 -15.60
C ALA A 223 -5.61 11.62 -16.36
N ALA A 224 -6.55 12.23 -15.63
CA ALA A 224 -7.67 12.94 -16.23
C ALA A 224 -7.23 14.22 -16.96
N ALA A 225 -6.22 14.92 -16.43
CA ALA A 225 -5.61 16.06 -17.11
C ALA A 225 -4.97 15.65 -18.45
N GLU A 226 -4.16 14.59 -18.47
CA GLU A 226 -3.54 14.07 -19.70
C GLU A 226 -4.57 13.60 -20.75
N ILE A 227 -5.70 13.01 -20.30
CA ILE A 227 -6.78 12.59 -21.20
C ILE A 227 -7.44 13.83 -21.83
N SER A 228 -7.74 14.84 -21.02
CA SER A 228 -8.34 16.09 -21.50
C SER A 228 -7.47 16.79 -22.54
N GLU A 229 -6.15 16.84 -22.32
CA GLU A 229 -5.20 17.43 -23.27
C GLU A 229 -5.14 16.66 -24.59
N ARG A 230 -5.08 15.33 -24.54
CA ARG A 230 -5.07 14.48 -25.74
C ARG A 230 -6.36 14.58 -26.54
N SER A 231 -7.51 14.74 -25.88
CA SER A 231 -8.81 14.89 -26.54
C SER A 231 -9.06 16.32 -27.08
N GLY A 232 -8.23 17.29 -26.73
CA GLY A 232 -8.38 18.69 -27.16
C GLY A 232 -9.60 19.41 -26.58
N ASN A 233 -10.28 18.81 -25.59
CA ASN A 233 -11.47 19.40 -24.96
C ASN A 233 -11.12 20.45 -23.89
N GLY A 234 -9.88 20.44 -23.38
CA GLY A 234 -9.35 21.35 -22.35
C GLY A 234 -10.05 21.27 -20.99
N SER A 235 -11.03 20.38 -20.83
CA SER A 235 -11.90 20.24 -19.67
C SER A 235 -11.77 18.85 -19.04
N VAL A 236 -11.42 18.84 -17.76
CA VAL A 236 -11.34 17.67 -16.87
C VAL A 236 -12.67 17.55 -16.14
N LEU A 237 -13.42 16.49 -16.47
CA LEU A 237 -14.69 16.20 -15.81
C LEU A 237 -14.45 15.40 -14.51
N PRO A 238 -15.21 15.66 -13.42
CA PRO A 238 -15.13 14.84 -12.20
C PRO A 238 -15.39 13.35 -12.45
N ALA A 239 -16.25 13.04 -13.42
CA ALA A 239 -16.50 11.67 -13.85
C ALA A 239 -15.22 10.99 -14.38
N THR A 240 -14.39 11.70 -15.16
CA THR A 240 -13.12 11.16 -15.68
C THR A 240 -12.12 10.90 -14.57
N VAL A 241 -12.00 11.82 -13.59
CA VAL A 241 -11.14 11.60 -12.41
C VAL A 241 -11.61 10.36 -11.64
N ARG A 242 -12.91 10.23 -11.41
CA ARG A 242 -13.49 9.08 -10.73
C ARG A 242 -13.25 7.78 -11.50
N ASP A 243 -13.43 7.78 -12.82
CA ASP A 243 -13.24 6.58 -13.65
C ASP A 243 -11.78 6.11 -13.62
N GLU A 244 -10.82 7.04 -13.68
CA GLU A 244 -9.39 6.72 -13.54
C GLU A 244 -9.04 6.22 -12.13
N ALA A 245 -9.64 6.80 -11.07
CA ALA A 245 -9.47 6.31 -9.71
C ALA A 245 -10.00 4.88 -9.52
N LEU A 246 -11.16 4.56 -10.13
CA LEU A 246 -11.73 3.22 -10.09
C LEU A 246 -10.90 2.22 -10.91
N ARG A 247 -10.29 2.64 -12.02
CA ARG A 247 -9.32 1.80 -12.76
C ARG A 247 -8.11 1.45 -11.91
N LEU A 248 -7.52 2.43 -11.22
CA LEU A 248 -6.40 2.21 -10.30
C LEU A 248 -6.80 1.32 -9.12
N ARG A 249 -8.00 1.51 -8.58
CA ARG A 249 -8.57 0.64 -7.55
C ARG A 249 -8.66 -0.82 -8.02
N GLU A 250 -9.19 -1.07 -9.21
CA GLU A 250 -9.26 -2.42 -9.79
C GLU A 250 -7.88 -3.02 -10.04
N LEU A 251 -6.91 -2.19 -10.45
CA LEU A 251 -5.53 -2.60 -10.62
C LEU A 251 -4.89 -3.03 -9.30
N LEU A 252 -5.23 -2.38 -8.19
CA LEU A 252 -4.60 -2.61 -6.88
C LEU A 252 -5.44 -3.45 -5.92
N LYS A 253 -6.55 -4.05 -6.38
CA LYS A 253 -7.52 -4.74 -5.51
C LYS A 253 -7.01 -5.97 -4.77
N PHE A 254 -5.89 -6.54 -5.21
CA PHE A 254 -5.23 -7.66 -4.53
C PHE A 254 -4.12 -7.21 -3.57
N GLU A 255 -3.81 -5.91 -3.54
CA GLU A 255 -2.83 -5.29 -2.63
C GLU A 255 -3.51 -4.59 -1.46
N PHE A 256 -4.62 -3.89 -1.74
CA PHE A 256 -5.28 -3.05 -0.77
C PHE A 256 -6.76 -3.39 -0.61
N LEU A 257 -7.23 -3.19 0.61
CA LEU A 257 -8.62 -3.34 0.98
C LEU A 257 -9.32 -2.00 0.81
N PHE A 258 -10.19 -1.92 -0.18
CA PHE A 258 -10.93 -0.69 -0.47
C PHE A 258 -12.34 -0.72 0.10
N SER A 259 -12.79 0.43 0.57
CA SER A 259 -14.19 0.69 0.91
C SER A 259 -15.13 0.34 -0.27
N ALA A 260 -16.40 0.09 0.04
CA ALA A 260 -17.43 -0.08 -1.01
C ALA A 260 -17.42 1.10 -1.98
N ARG A 261 -17.77 0.85 -3.26
CA ARG A 261 -17.66 1.85 -4.34
C ARG A 261 -18.27 3.21 -4.00
N ALA A 262 -19.48 3.23 -3.44
CA ALA A 262 -20.14 4.49 -3.10
C ALA A 262 -19.41 5.28 -1.99
N GLN A 263 -18.75 4.60 -1.06
CA GLN A 263 -17.96 5.25 -0.01
C GLN A 263 -16.62 5.72 -0.57
N PHE A 264 -15.94 4.89 -1.38
CA PHE A 264 -14.71 5.25 -2.05
C PHE A 264 -14.85 6.50 -2.94
N GLU A 265 -15.96 6.66 -3.65
CA GLU A 265 -16.22 7.87 -4.46
C GLU A 265 -16.33 9.15 -3.59
N LYS A 266 -16.85 9.03 -2.35
CA LYS A 266 -16.90 10.15 -1.39
C LYS A 266 -15.51 10.43 -0.83
N ASP A 267 -14.80 9.38 -0.43
CA ASP A 267 -13.44 9.47 0.11
C ASP A 267 -12.51 10.13 -0.93
N LEU A 268 -12.64 9.77 -2.21
CA LEU A 268 -11.90 10.39 -3.31
C LEU A 268 -12.14 11.90 -3.39
N ALA A 269 -13.39 12.37 -3.25
CA ALA A 269 -13.71 13.79 -3.28
C ALA A 269 -13.14 14.54 -2.06
N ASP A 270 -13.12 13.89 -0.89
CA ASP A 270 -12.46 14.42 0.31
C ASP A 270 -10.94 14.52 0.11
N GLU A 271 -10.30 13.51 -0.49
CA GLU A 271 -8.87 13.54 -0.78
C GLU A 271 -8.51 14.67 -1.74
N VAL A 272 -9.30 14.91 -2.79
CA VAL A 272 -9.09 16.04 -3.71
C VAL A 272 -9.19 17.39 -2.98
N ARG A 273 -10.13 17.55 -2.04
CA ARG A 273 -10.23 18.76 -1.22
C ARG A 273 -9.03 18.96 -0.29
N LEU A 274 -8.36 17.89 0.11
CA LEU A 274 -7.13 17.94 0.89
C LEU A 274 -5.88 18.18 0.04
N ILE A 275 -5.95 18.08 -1.29
CA ILE A 275 -4.79 18.37 -2.16
C ILE A 275 -4.54 19.87 -2.20
N GLY A 276 -5.60 20.66 -2.27
CA GLY A 276 -5.52 22.10 -2.28
C GLY A 276 -6.91 22.75 -2.38
N PRO A 277 -6.97 24.08 -2.52
CA PRO A 277 -8.23 24.81 -2.53
C PRO A 277 -9.03 24.50 -3.80
N VAL A 278 -10.07 23.66 -3.66
CA VAL A 278 -11.04 23.38 -4.73
C VAL A 278 -12.41 23.88 -4.29
N GLU A 279 -12.96 24.86 -5.01
CA GLU A 279 -14.27 25.45 -4.69
C GLU A 279 -15.41 24.42 -4.76
N ASP A 280 -15.39 23.55 -5.78
CA ASP A 280 -16.44 22.56 -6.02
C ASP A 280 -15.90 21.37 -6.83
N THR A 281 -15.75 20.22 -6.18
CA THR A 281 -15.27 18.98 -6.82
C THR A 281 -16.29 18.34 -7.77
N THR A 282 -17.51 18.89 -7.87
CA THR A 282 -18.57 18.40 -8.77
C THR A 282 -18.58 19.11 -10.12
N LYS A 283 -17.76 20.15 -10.30
CA LYS A 283 -17.66 20.92 -11.54
C LYS A 283 -16.43 20.52 -12.36
N ALA A 284 -16.52 20.77 -13.65
CA ALA A 284 -15.38 20.61 -14.53
C ALA A 284 -14.30 21.66 -14.22
N ALA A 285 -13.04 21.23 -14.29
CA ALA A 285 -11.86 22.10 -14.18
C ALA A 285 -11.07 22.04 -15.49
N THR A 286 -10.18 22.99 -15.74
CA THR A 286 -9.25 22.88 -16.88
C THR A 286 -8.08 21.97 -16.51
N ALA A 287 -7.44 21.35 -17.52
CA ALA A 287 -6.22 20.57 -17.30
C ALA A 287 -5.12 21.40 -16.60
N GLU A 288 -5.04 22.69 -16.92
CA GLU A 288 -4.11 23.62 -16.28
C GLU A 288 -4.40 23.83 -14.79
N GLN A 289 -5.69 23.99 -14.41
CA GLN A 289 -6.07 24.09 -13.01
C GLN A 289 -5.72 22.83 -12.22
N VAL A 290 -5.89 21.65 -12.83
CA VAL A 290 -5.52 20.38 -12.19
C VAL A 290 -4.01 20.25 -12.02
N ARG A 291 -3.21 20.68 -13.00
CA ARG A 291 -1.74 20.72 -12.86
C ARG A 291 -1.32 21.66 -11.75
N GLN A 292 -1.84 22.88 -11.72
CA GLN A 292 -1.56 23.85 -10.67
C GLN A 292 -1.96 23.34 -9.29
N LEU A 293 -3.06 22.59 -9.19
CA LEU A 293 -3.47 21.93 -7.95
C LEU A 293 -2.41 20.93 -7.46
N LEU A 294 -1.89 20.07 -8.33
CA LEU A 294 -0.82 19.11 -7.98
C LEU A 294 0.52 19.81 -7.69
N GLU A 295 0.88 20.82 -8.49
CA GLU A 295 2.07 21.65 -8.31
C GLU A 295 2.01 22.51 -7.03
N SER A 296 0.82 22.83 -6.51
CA SER A 296 0.61 23.59 -5.26
C SER A 296 0.27 22.74 -4.03
N ALA A 297 0.12 21.43 -4.18
CA ALA A 297 -0.11 20.49 -3.09
C ALA A 297 1.07 20.32 -2.11
N ASP A 298 0.89 20.66 -0.83
CA ASP A 298 1.94 20.54 0.20
C ASP A 298 2.46 19.10 0.42
N LEU A 299 1.72 18.10 -0.05
CA LEU A 299 2.04 16.69 0.12
C LEU A 299 1.60 15.90 -1.12
N LEU A 300 2.56 15.21 -1.74
CA LEU A 300 2.33 14.25 -2.82
C LEU A 300 2.90 12.89 -2.41
N LEU A 301 2.06 11.84 -2.43
CA LEU A 301 2.33 10.55 -1.84
C LEU A 301 2.35 9.39 -2.84
N ALA A 302 1.84 9.56 -4.06
CA ALA A 302 1.68 8.45 -5.00
C ALA A 302 2.97 7.68 -5.27
N HIS A 303 4.10 8.37 -5.34
CA HIS A 303 5.41 7.77 -5.56
C HIS A 303 6.01 7.06 -4.34
N LEU A 304 5.61 7.43 -3.13
CA LEU A 304 6.05 6.77 -1.90
C LEU A 304 5.17 5.57 -1.55
N VAL A 305 3.91 5.58 -2.00
CA VAL A 305 2.89 4.60 -1.66
C VAL A 305 2.71 3.55 -2.76
N LEU A 306 2.49 3.96 -4.01
CA LEU A 306 2.09 3.03 -5.08
C LEU A 306 3.26 2.46 -5.87
N ARG A 307 4.41 3.13 -5.86
CA ARG A 307 5.58 2.78 -6.67
C ARG A 307 6.05 1.32 -6.47
N PRO A 308 6.19 0.79 -5.25
CA PRO A 308 6.67 -0.58 -5.05
C PRO A 308 5.78 -1.63 -5.73
N PHE A 309 4.46 -1.46 -5.59
CA PHE A 309 3.45 -2.35 -6.17
C PHE A 309 3.43 -2.25 -7.69
N LEU A 310 3.42 -1.03 -8.22
CA LEU A 310 3.39 -0.81 -9.67
C LEU A 310 4.68 -1.29 -10.35
N ASP A 311 5.85 -1.09 -9.73
CA ASP A 311 7.12 -1.60 -10.25
C ASP A 311 7.11 -3.14 -10.28
N ALA A 312 6.57 -3.79 -9.25
CA ALA A 312 6.43 -5.25 -9.20
C ALA A 312 5.47 -5.77 -10.29
N TYR A 313 4.33 -5.11 -10.45
CA TYR A 313 3.35 -5.41 -11.49
C TYR A 313 3.92 -5.19 -12.88
N HIS A 314 4.80 -4.20 -13.05
CA HIS A 314 5.44 -3.91 -14.33
C HIS A 314 6.37 -5.04 -14.77
N ILE A 315 7.14 -5.62 -13.83
CA ILE A 315 7.98 -6.79 -14.11
C ILE A 315 7.10 -7.95 -14.55
N VAL A 316 6.03 -8.26 -13.80
CA VAL A 316 5.12 -9.37 -14.13
C VAL A 316 4.42 -9.15 -15.47
N ALA A 317 3.92 -7.95 -15.74
CA ALA A 317 3.23 -7.63 -16.99
C ALA A 317 4.17 -7.70 -18.20
N ASP A 318 5.41 -7.20 -18.08
CA ASP A 318 6.44 -7.28 -19.10
C ASP A 318 6.84 -8.74 -19.41
N ARG A 319 6.99 -9.57 -18.36
CA ARG A 319 7.27 -11.00 -18.51
C ARG A 319 6.09 -11.77 -19.11
N LEU A 320 4.85 -11.47 -18.69
CA LEU A 320 3.67 -12.06 -19.30
C LEU A 320 3.58 -11.70 -20.79
N ALA A 321 3.78 -10.43 -21.15
CA ALA A 321 3.75 -10.00 -22.55
C ALA A 321 4.82 -10.64 -23.44
N ALA A 322 5.94 -11.10 -22.84
CA ALA A 322 7.00 -11.84 -23.52
C ALA A 322 6.81 -13.37 -23.45
N CYS A 323 5.84 -13.88 -22.69
CA CYS A 323 5.59 -15.30 -22.53
C CYS A 323 4.95 -15.88 -23.79
N GLU A 324 5.53 -16.97 -24.30
CA GLU A 324 4.95 -17.77 -25.38
C GLU A 324 3.76 -18.59 -24.86
N ASP A 325 2.87 -19.03 -25.76
CA ASP A 325 1.58 -19.68 -25.44
C ASP A 325 1.70 -21.15 -25.01
N ASP A 326 2.86 -21.54 -24.47
CA ASP A 326 3.11 -22.87 -23.92
C ASP A 326 2.55 -22.99 -22.49
N ALA A 327 2.58 -24.21 -21.94
CA ALA A 327 2.09 -24.50 -20.59
C ALA A 327 2.72 -23.56 -19.54
N PHE A 328 1.87 -22.74 -18.90
CA PHE A 328 2.30 -21.75 -17.92
C PHE A 328 2.76 -22.41 -16.60
N ASP A 329 4.06 -22.44 -16.36
CA ASP A 329 4.66 -22.83 -15.08
C ASP A 329 4.82 -21.61 -14.18
N GLU A 330 3.93 -21.46 -13.19
CA GLU A 330 3.96 -20.37 -12.21
C GLU A 330 5.30 -20.28 -11.47
N GLN A 331 5.90 -21.40 -11.08
CA GLN A 331 7.11 -21.39 -10.28
C GLN A 331 8.31 -20.93 -11.10
N ALA A 332 8.43 -21.43 -12.33
CA ALA A 332 9.47 -21.00 -13.26
C ALA A 332 9.30 -19.52 -13.64
N PHE A 333 8.06 -19.10 -13.91
CA PHE A 333 7.73 -17.71 -14.25
C PHE A 333 8.08 -16.72 -13.14
N LEU A 334 7.71 -17.03 -11.88
CA LEU A 334 8.03 -16.17 -10.74
C LEU A 334 9.54 -16.11 -10.47
N ALA A 335 10.26 -17.22 -10.70
CA ALA A 335 11.71 -17.24 -10.61
C ALA A 335 12.36 -16.35 -11.69
N GLU A 336 11.86 -16.36 -12.93
CA GLU A 336 12.30 -15.43 -13.98
C GLU A 336 12.05 -13.97 -13.56
N CYS A 337 10.86 -13.66 -13.04
CA CYS A 337 10.52 -12.31 -12.57
C CYS A 337 11.50 -11.81 -11.50
N LEU A 338 11.97 -12.67 -10.59
CA LEU A 338 13.00 -12.29 -9.61
C LEU A 338 14.34 -11.93 -10.27
N GLN A 339 14.76 -12.70 -11.28
CA GLN A 339 16.02 -12.44 -12.00
C GLN A 339 15.94 -11.15 -12.82
N VAL A 340 14.84 -10.95 -13.54
CA VAL A 340 14.59 -9.72 -14.31
C VAL A 340 14.42 -8.51 -13.39
N GLY A 341 13.74 -8.68 -12.26
CA GLY A 341 13.66 -7.66 -11.22
C GLY A 341 15.03 -7.25 -10.71
N LYS A 342 15.95 -8.20 -10.48
CA LYS A 342 17.33 -7.89 -10.09
C LYS A 342 18.08 -7.15 -11.19
N GLN A 343 17.89 -7.53 -12.45
CA GLN A 343 18.46 -6.81 -13.59
C GLN A 343 17.95 -5.36 -13.62
N TRP A 344 16.63 -5.15 -13.49
CA TRP A 344 16.03 -3.81 -13.52
C TRP A 344 16.45 -2.95 -12.33
N GLU A 345 16.64 -3.56 -11.16
CA GLU A 345 17.23 -2.92 -9.97
C GLU A 345 18.63 -2.37 -10.28
N LEU A 346 19.51 -3.22 -10.81
CA LEU A 346 20.89 -2.85 -11.17
C LEU A 346 20.96 -1.80 -12.29
N GLN A 347 19.97 -1.79 -13.19
CA GLN A 347 19.83 -0.79 -14.24
C GLN A 347 19.13 0.50 -13.78
N ARG A 348 18.69 0.57 -12.51
CA ARG A 348 17.87 1.68 -11.97
C ARG A 348 16.56 1.92 -12.75
N ARG A 349 15.98 0.84 -13.30
CA ARG A 349 14.67 0.86 -13.98
C ARG A 349 13.50 0.75 -12.99
N ILE A 350 13.73 0.14 -11.83
CA ILE A 350 12.82 0.18 -10.69
C ILE A 350 13.40 1.09 -9.61
N ALA A 351 12.53 1.75 -8.85
CA ALA A 351 12.97 2.73 -7.86
C ALA A 351 13.55 2.06 -6.60
N ASN A 352 12.95 0.95 -6.16
CA ASN A 352 13.24 0.34 -4.87
C ASN A 352 13.44 -1.17 -4.99
N ALA A 353 14.38 -1.71 -4.21
CA ALA A 353 14.59 -3.16 -4.10
C ALA A 353 13.39 -3.89 -3.44
N GLU A 354 12.47 -3.15 -2.82
CA GLU A 354 11.18 -3.65 -2.30
C GLU A 354 10.29 -4.22 -3.40
N SER A 355 10.30 -3.64 -4.59
CA SER A 355 9.47 -4.08 -5.71
C SER A 355 9.83 -5.49 -6.21
N ARG A 356 11.01 -6.02 -5.82
CA ARG A 356 11.46 -7.38 -6.12
C ARG A 356 10.98 -8.35 -5.01
N SER A 357 9.68 -8.42 -4.76
CA SER A 357 9.09 -9.31 -3.75
C SER A 357 8.31 -10.44 -4.38
N MET A 358 8.57 -11.67 -3.93
CA MET A 358 7.79 -12.85 -4.34
C MET A 358 6.30 -12.72 -3.96
N GLU A 359 5.99 -12.05 -2.86
CA GLU A 359 4.60 -11.81 -2.46
C GLU A 359 3.90 -10.87 -3.43
N LEU A 360 4.55 -9.75 -3.79
CA LEU A 360 4.02 -8.78 -4.76
C LEU A 360 3.88 -9.36 -6.18
N PHE A 361 4.77 -10.29 -6.56
CA PHE A 361 4.63 -10.97 -7.85
C PHE A 361 3.45 -11.94 -7.86
N LYS A 362 3.17 -12.61 -6.75
CA LYS A 362 2.01 -13.52 -6.63
C LYS A 362 0.68 -12.77 -6.67
N THR A 363 0.60 -11.60 -6.03
CA THR A 363 -0.59 -10.73 -6.10
C THR A 363 -0.79 -10.13 -7.50
N ALA A 364 0.29 -9.70 -8.17
CA ALA A 364 0.26 -9.31 -9.57
C ALA A 364 -0.24 -10.44 -10.48
N LEU A 365 0.25 -11.66 -10.28
CA LEU A 365 -0.18 -12.84 -11.02
C LEU A 365 -1.64 -13.20 -10.72
N ARG A 366 -2.11 -13.00 -9.49
CA ARG A 366 -3.53 -13.14 -9.12
C ARG A 366 -4.40 -12.14 -9.87
N LEU A 367 -3.95 -10.89 -10.06
CA LEU A 367 -4.63 -9.94 -10.94
C LEU A 367 -4.65 -10.43 -12.39
N ALA A 368 -3.51 -10.89 -12.89
CA ALA A 368 -3.40 -11.38 -14.26
C ALA A 368 -4.35 -12.55 -14.52
N ARG A 369 -4.45 -13.51 -13.60
CA ARG A 369 -5.44 -14.60 -13.65
C ARG A 369 -6.88 -14.11 -13.61
N HIS A 370 -7.20 -13.17 -12.72
CA HIS A 370 -8.53 -12.56 -12.68
C HIS A 370 -8.89 -11.88 -14.01
N ARG A 371 -7.90 -11.37 -14.76
CA ARG A 371 -8.09 -10.77 -16.09
C ARG A 371 -7.91 -11.76 -17.23
N GLU A 372 -7.87 -13.06 -16.93
CA GLU A 372 -7.73 -14.16 -17.88
C GLU A 372 -6.47 -14.04 -18.77
N LEU A 373 -5.40 -13.46 -18.22
CA LEU A 373 -4.11 -13.27 -18.92
C LEU A 373 -3.18 -14.49 -18.81
N VAL A 374 -3.58 -15.49 -18.03
CA VAL A 374 -2.86 -16.76 -17.83
C VAL A 374 -3.80 -17.87 -18.26
N ASP A 375 -3.33 -18.78 -19.09
CA ASP A 375 -4.14 -19.89 -19.57
C ASP A 375 -4.50 -20.85 -18.44
N GLU A 376 -5.78 -20.90 -18.10
CA GLU A 376 -6.34 -22.07 -17.45
C GLU A 376 -6.66 -23.08 -18.57
N ALA A 377 -6.11 -24.29 -18.46
CA ALA A 377 -6.07 -25.28 -19.53
C ALA A 377 -7.39 -25.40 -20.33
N GLY A 378 -7.37 -24.86 -21.56
CA GLY A 378 -8.35 -25.09 -22.61
C GLY A 378 -9.31 -23.93 -22.86
N TYR A 379 -9.39 -23.50 -24.13
CA TYR A 379 -10.47 -22.70 -24.76
C TYR A 379 -10.25 -21.21 -25.03
N SER A 380 -9.05 -20.65 -24.88
CA SER A 380 -8.71 -19.29 -25.34
C SER A 380 -7.97 -19.31 -26.68
N ASP A 381 -8.30 -18.38 -27.58
CA ASP A 381 -7.52 -18.14 -28.80
C ASP A 381 -6.20 -17.47 -28.42
N SER A 382 -5.08 -18.17 -28.62
CA SER A 382 -3.70 -17.72 -28.32
C SER A 382 -3.40 -16.28 -28.76
N HIS A 383 -3.92 -15.84 -29.91
CA HIS A 383 -3.66 -14.50 -30.44
C HIS A 383 -4.30 -13.39 -29.59
N ASP A 384 -5.48 -13.67 -29.03
CA ASP A 384 -6.22 -12.75 -28.17
C ASP A 384 -5.51 -12.54 -26.83
N ILE A 385 -4.95 -13.59 -26.25
CA ILE A 385 -4.20 -13.49 -24.98
C ILE A 385 -2.92 -12.67 -25.14
N ALA A 386 -2.14 -12.92 -26.20
CA ALA A 386 -0.92 -12.16 -26.43
C ALA A 386 -1.21 -10.65 -26.58
N GLN A 387 -2.32 -10.28 -27.21
CA GLN A 387 -2.77 -8.89 -27.27
C GLN A 387 -3.17 -8.36 -25.89
N ARG A 388 -4.00 -9.07 -25.13
CA ARG A 388 -4.42 -8.65 -23.79
C ARG A 388 -3.25 -8.50 -22.81
N ARG A 389 -2.24 -9.38 -22.90
CA ARG A 389 -0.98 -9.27 -22.12
C ARG A 389 -0.20 -8.00 -22.47
N ARG A 390 -0.12 -7.63 -23.76
CA ARG A 390 0.51 -6.37 -24.19
C ARG A 390 -0.27 -5.14 -23.70
N GLU A 391 -1.60 -5.16 -23.82
CA GLU A 391 -2.46 -4.07 -23.32
C GLU A 391 -2.31 -3.89 -21.81
N PHE A 392 -2.19 -4.99 -21.05
CA PHE A 392 -1.90 -4.95 -19.63
C PHE A 392 -0.52 -4.35 -19.33
N ALA A 393 0.52 -4.74 -20.08
CA ALA A 393 1.85 -4.14 -19.94
C ALA A 393 1.84 -2.62 -20.22
N ASP A 394 1.13 -2.17 -21.25
CA ASP A 394 0.99 -0.75 -21.62
C ASP A 394 0.22 0.06 -20.56
N GLU A 395 -0.82 -0.53 -19.95
CA GLU A 395 -1.55 0.05 -18.82
C GLU A 395 -0.62 0.28 -17.63
N ILE A 396 0.15 -0.75 -17.23
CA ILE A 396 1.10 -0.65 -16.11
C ILE A 396 2.21 0.35 -16.42
N ALA A 397 2.78 0.31 -17.63
CA ALA A 397 3.80 1.26 -18.05
C ALA A 397 3.28 2.70 -17.98
N THR A 398 2.01 2.94 -18.34
CA THR A 398 1.36 4.25 -18.21
C THR A 398 1.21 4.68 -16.75
N ALA A 399 0.80 3.77 -15.85
CA ALA A 399 0.75 4.04 -14.43
C ALA A 399 2.14 4.39 -13.86
N ILE A 400 3.19 3.68 -14.26
CA ILE A 400 4.57 3.98 -13.86
C ILE A 400 5.02 5.36 -14.35
N ARG A 401 4.72 5.75 -15.60
CA ARG A 401 5.05 7.09 -16.10
C ARG A 401 4.38 8.19 -15.27
N ARG A 402 3.10 8.01 -14.94
CA ARG A 402 2.34 8.97 -14.11
C ARG A 402 2.89 9.08 -12.69
N VAL A 403 3.21 7.95 -12.04
CA VAL A 403 3.84 7.97 -10.71
C VAL A 403 5.19 8.68 -10.75
N ASN A 404 6.00 8.47 -11.81
CA ASN A 404 7.25 9.20 -12.00
C ASN A 404 7.04 10.71 -12.16
N ALA A 405 5.98 11.12 -12.86
CA ALA A 405 5.64 12.53 -13.01
C ALA A 405 5.28 13.17 -11.66
N ILE A 406 4.48 12.48 -10.83
CA ILE A 406 4.18 12.93 -9.46
C ILE A 406 5.45 12.99 -8.60
N ALA A 407 6.35 12.03 -8.72
CA ALA A 407 7.64 12.05 -8.03
C ALA A 407 8.47 13.28 -8.42
N GLU A 408 8.45 13.68 -9.69
CA GLU A 408 9.16 14.88 -10.15
C GLU A 408 8.53 16.15 -9.60
N LEU A 409 7.18 16.25 -9.60
CA LEU A 409 6.46 17.36 -8.97
C LEU A 409 6.76 17.48 -7.46
N ALA A 410 6.98 16.36 -6.78
CA ALA A 410 7.34 16.34 -5.38
C ALA A 410 8.79 16.81 -5.13
N ARG A 411 9.71 16.58 -6.08
CA ARG A 411 11.14 16.97 -5.98
C ARG A 411 11.42 18.42 -6.30
N THR A 412 10.59 19.07 -7.11
CA THR A 412 10.78 20.47 -7.53
C THR A 412 10.28 21.48 -6.50
N ARG A 413 9.81 21.01 -5.34
CA ARG A 413 9.50 21.78 -4.13
C ARG A 413 10.71 21.87 -3.20
#